data_AF-A0A257PQI7-F1
#
_entry.id   AF-A0A257PQI7-F1
#
_cell.length_a   1.000
_cell.length_b   1.000
_cell.length_c   1.000
_cell.angle_alpha   90.00
_cell.angle_beta   90.00
_cell.angle_gamma   90.00
#
_symmetry.space_group_name_H-M   'P 1'
#
loop_
_entity.id
_entity.type
_entity.pdbx_description
1 polymer ?
#
loop_
_entity_poly.entity_id
_entity_poly.type
_entity_poly.pdbx_seq_one_letter_code
_entity_poly.pdbx_strand_id
1 'polypeptide(L)'
;MIEHIKRIVGEYLSQFVRPKYGTVTSYDSNTYRVKVMLHPEEIETGWIQLSAPFVGGSFGAVFGPSIGDLARVDFLEGSAQAAIMGGRFFHDGLTPPSVGPGEVKIISSSGVIVSLDKTGTLTLSALSGAGEIDINAKSVIKITAPDVQIQGINFASHVHGGVLPGGGTTGIPKGPA
;
A
#
# COMPACT_ATOMS: atom_id res chain seq x y z
N MET A 1 -33.24 22.65 39.51
CA MET A 1 -32.90 23.31 38.23
C MET A 1 -31.58 22.81 37.65
N ILE A 2 -30.46 22.86 38.40
CA ILE A 2 -29.14 22.42 37.90
C ILE A 2 -29.05 20.93 37.52
N GLU A 3 -29.69 20.03 38.28
CA GLU A 3 -29.72 18.59 37.96
C GLU A 3 -30.55 18.27 36.71
N HIS A 4 -31.60 19.04 36.44
CA HIS A 4 -32.38 18.90 35.20
C HIS A 4 -31.52 19.28 33.99
N ILE A 5 -30.74 20.35 34.09
CA ILE A 5 -29.82 20.79 33.03
C ILE A 5 -28.75 19.72 32.79
N LYS A 6 -28.12 19.19 33.85
CA LYS A 6 -27.14 18.09 33.71
C LYS A 6 -27.71 16.87 33.01
N ARG A 7 -28.95 16.47 33.33
CA ARG A 7 -29.62 15.35 32.67
C ARG A 7 -29.84 15.59 31.18
N ILE A 8 -30.43 16.73 30.80
CA ILE A 8 -30.67 17.06 29.38
C ILE A 8 -29.36 17.12 28.60
N VAL A 9 -28.32 17.74 29.18
CA VAL A 9 -27.01 17.82 28.55
C VAL A 9 -26.40 16.43 28.41
N GLY A 10 -26.52 15.56 29.42
CA GLY A 10 -26.08 14.17 29.34
C GLY A 10 -26.78 13.38 28.25
N GLU A 11 -28.11 13.49 28.15
CA GLU A 11 -28.91 12.86 27.10
C GLU A 11 -28.50 13.35 25.71
N TYR A 12 -28.40 14.66 25.52
CA TYR A 12 -27.99 15.28 24.26
C TYR A 12 -26.58 14.85 23.83
N LEU A 13 -25.61 14.85 24.77
CA LEU A 13 -24.25 14.42 24.47
C LEU A 13 -24.15 12.92 24.18
N SER A 14 -25.02 12.10 24.76
CA SER A 14 -25.05 10.65 24.53
C SER A 14 -25.60 10.26 23.15
N GLN A 15 -26.30 11.18 22.46
CA GLN A 15 -26.81 10.96 21.11
C GLN A 15 -25.70 10.93 20.04
N PHE A 16 -24.54 11.55 20.32
CA PHE A 16 -23.43 11.60 19.39
C PHE A 16 -22.43 10.48 19.66
N VAL A 17 -22.35 9.53 18.74
CA VAL A 17 -21.29 8.53 18.75
C VAL A 17 -19.98 9.17 18.31
N ARG A 18 -18.96 9.05 19.15
CA ARG A 18 -17.61 9.52 18.85
C ARG A 18 -16.86 8.46 18.05
N PRO A 19 -15.79 8.84 17.30
CA PRO A 19 -14.91 7.85 16.69
C PRO A 19 -14.44 6.81 17.71
N LYS A 20 -14.44 5.55 17.29
CA LYS A 20 -14.00 4.41 18.10
C LYS A 20 -12.84 3.71 17.43
N TYR A 21 -12.04 3.01 18.23
CA TYR A 21 -11.02 2.11 17.71
C TYR A 21 -11.53 0.68 17.80
N GLY A 22 -11.05 -0.17 16.89
CA GLY A 22 -11.49 -1.55 16.82
C GLY A 22 -10.55 -2.40 15.97
N THR A 23 -10.78 -3.70 16.02
CA THR A 23 -9.99 -4.68 15.27
C THR A 23 -10.79 -5.20 14.07
N VAL A 24 -10.18 -5.26 12.89
CA VAL A 24 -10.83 -5.80 11.68
C VAL A 24 -11.11 -7.30 11.87
N THR A 25 -12.38 -7.70 11.74
CA THR A 25 -12.83 -9.10 11.88
C THR A 25 -13.22 -9.73 10.56
N SER A 26 -13.53 -8.94 9.53
CA SER A 26 -13.85 -9.42 8.18
C SER A 26 -13.51 -8.38 7.11
N TYR A 27 -13.13 -8.84 5.92
CA TYR A 27 -12.89 -8.01 4.74
C TYR A 27 -13.41 -8.72 3.48
N ASP A 28 -14.21 -8.00 2.67
CA ASP A 28 -14.64 -8.45 1.36
C ASP A 28 -13.94 -7.62 0.27
N SER A 29 -13.06 -8.27 -0.49
CA SER A 29 -12.29 -7.64 -1.56
C SER A 29 -13.09 -7.34 -2.82
N ASN A 30 -14.29 -7.89 -2.98
CA ASN A 30 -15.15 -7.61 -4.13
C ASN A 30 -15.97 -6.33 -3.94
N THR A 31 -16.37 -6.04 -2.70
CA THR A 31 -17.19 -4.87 -2.37
C THR A 31 -16.44 -3.78 -1.62
N TYR A 32 -15.18 -4.04 -1.24
CA TYR A 32 -14.33 -3.14 -0.45
C TYR A 32 -14.99 -2.70 0.86
N ARG A 33 -15.63 -3.66 1.53
CA ARG A 33 -16.28 -3.47 2.82
C ARG A 33 -15.58 -4.29 3.90
N VAL A 34 -15.70 -3.81 5.13
CA VAL A 34 -15.08 -4.42 6.31
C VAL A 34 -16.10 -4.55 7.43
N LYS A 35 -15.80 -5.44 8.36
CA LYS A 35 -16.39 -5.45 9.70
C LYS A 35 -15.29 -5.23 10.73
N VAL A 36 -15.63 -4.51 11.79
CA VAL A 36 -14.71 -4.15 12.85
C VAL A 36 -15.35 -4.47 14.20
N MET A 37 -14.61 -5.15 15.07
CA MET A 37 -14.95 -5.29 16.49
C MET A 37 -14.56 -4.02 17.22
N LEU A 38 -15.53 -3.26 17.72
CA LEU A 38 -15.29 -2.00 18.41
C LEU A 38 -14.85 -2.24 19.86
N HIS A 39 -13.78 -1.55 20.28
CA HIS A 39 -13.27 -1.59 21.65
C HIS A 39 -13.70 -0.32 22.42
N PRO A 40 -13.96 -0.43 23.74
CA PRO A 40 -13.88 -1.64 24.58
C PRO A 40 -15.19 -2.47 24.64
N GLU A 41 -16.24 -2.08 23.93
CA GLU A 41 -17.57 -2.69 24.12
C GLU A 41 -17.74 -4.06 23.47
N GLU A 42 -16.79 -4.50 22.64
CA GLU A 42 -16.82 -5.78 21.92
C GLU A 42 -18.09 -5.95 21.08
N ILE A 43 -18.46 -4.86 20.39
CA ILE A 43 -19.60 -4.84 19.45
C ILE A 43 -19.05 -4.83 18.03
N GLU A 44 -19.44 -5.83 17.24
CA GLU A 44 -19.09 -5.89 15.81
C GLU A 44 -19.98 -4.93 15.00
N THR A 45 -19.37 -4.18 14.08
CA THR A 45 -20.11 -3.38 13.12
C THR A 45 -20.84 -4.24 12.08
N GLY A 46 -21.81 -3.64 11.39
CA GLY A 46 -22.21 -4.14 10.08
C GLY A 46 -21.08 -4.04 9.05
N TRP A 47 -21.38 -4.36 7.80
CA TRP A 47 -20.46 -4.09 6.68
C TRP A 47 -20.37 -2.59 6.42
N ILE A 48 -19.23 -2.00 6.76
CA ILE A 48 -18.94 -0.58 6.59
C ILE A 48 -17.92 -0.35 5.48
N GLN A 49 -17.89 0.87 4.95
CA GLN A 49 -17.00 1.21 3.83
C GLN A 49 -15.54 1.30 4.28
N LEU A 50 -14.63 0.73 3.48
CA LEU A 50 -13.18 0.91 3.62
C LEU A 50 -12.75 2.31 3.13
N SER A 51 -11.99 3.04 3.94
CA SER A 51 -11.32 4.28 3.51
C SER A 51 -10.21 3.99 2.49
N ALA A 52 -10.08 4.88 1.50
CA ALA A 52 -8.95 4.91 0.58
C ALA A 52 -8.30 6.31 0.59
N PRO A 53 -6.96 6.41 0.47
CA PRO A 53 -6.27 7.70 0.48
C PRO A 53 -6.53 8.54 -0.77
N PHE A 54 -6.90 7.92 -1.90
CA PHE A 54 -7.30 8.60 -3.12
C PHE A 54 -8.30 7.76 -3.91
N VAL A 55 -9.32 8.42 -4.46
CA VAL A 55 -10.47 7.82 -5.15
C VAL A 55 -10.88 8.69 -6.34
N GLY A 56 -11.16 8.08 -7.49
CA GLY A 56 -11.86 8.73 -8.59
C GLY A 56 -12.23 7.78 -9.73
N GLY A 57 -12.88 8.31 -10.77
CA GLY A 57 -13.29 7.53 -11.94
C GLY A 57 -12.07 6.98 -12.67
N SER A 58 -11.79 5.69 -12.48
CA SER A 58 -10.64 4.96 -13.05
C SER A 58 -9.25 5.31 -12.48
N PHE A 59 -9.17 5.90 -11.28
CA PHE A 59 -7.91 6.04 -10.54
C PHE A 59 -8.12 5.91 -9.03
N GLY A 60 -7.09 5.48 -8.29
CA GLY A 60 -7.17 5.31 -6.84
C GLY A 60 -6.00 4.50 -6.29
N ALA A 61 -5.90 4.42 -4.96
CA ALA A 61 -5.14 3.37 -4.28
C ALA A 61 -6.01 2.68 -3.27
N VAL A 62 -5.95 1.36 -3.32
CA VAL A 62 -6.66 0.49 -2.40
C VAL A 62 -5.60 -0.34 -1.68
N PHE A 63 -5.58 -0.21 -0.36
CA PHE A 63 -4.74 -1.02 0.51
C PHE A 63 -5.67 -1.97 1.26
N GLY A 64 -5.76 -3.23 0.83
CA GLY A 64 -6.62 -4.22 1.50
C GLY A 64 -6.20 -4.42 2.97
N PRO A 65 -7.13 -4.44 3.93
CA PRO A 65 -6.82 -4.75 5.31
C PRO A 65 -6.63 -6.25 5.53
N SER A 66 -5.88 -6.58 6.57
CA SER A 66 -5.83 -7.94 7.12
C SER A 66 -6.78 -8.08 8.29
N ILE A 67 -7.24 -9.30 8.56
CA ILE A 67 -7.92 -9.61 9.81
C ILE A 67 -6.92 -9.39 10.95
N GLY A 68 -7.34 -8.67 12.00
CA GLY A 68 -6.47 -8.26 13.09
C GLY A 68 -5.93 -6.83 12.99
N ASP A 69 -6.10 -6.14 11.85
CA ASP A 69 -5.67 -4.75 11.72
C ASP A 69 -6.40 -3.84 12.70
N LEU A 70 -5.67 -2.94 13.37
CA LEU A 70 -6.25 -1.87 14.19
C LEU A 70 -6.80 -0.76 13.29
N ALA A 71 -8.07 -0.40 13.51
CA ALA A 71 -8.79 0.57 12.72
C ALA A 71 -9.50 1.62 13.59
N ARG A 72 -9.59 2.85 13.07
CA ARG A 72 -10.53 3.86 13.56
C ARG A 72 -11.83 3.77 12.76
N VAL A 73 -12.94 3.74 13.47
CA VAL A 73 -14.29 3.81 12.92
C VAL A 73 -14.86 5.17 13.24
N ASP A 74 -15.22 5.92 12.20
CA ASP A 74 -15.87 7.22 12.29
C ASP A 74 -17.38 7.05 12.10
N PHE A 75 -18.17 7.84 12.81
CA PHE A 75 -19.64 7.81 12.76
C PHE A 75 -20.13 9.13 12.17
N LEU A 76 -20.67 9.08 10.95
CA LEU A 76 -21.13 10.26 10.24
C LEU A 76 -22.28 10.91 11.03
N GLU A 77 -22.16 12.22 11.25
CA GLU A 77 -23.13 13.01 12.03
C GLU A 77 -23.39 12.46 13.45
N GLY A 78 -22.47 11.64 13.98
CA GLY A 78 -22.64 10.97 15.27
C GLY A 78 -23.63 9.81 15.27
N SER A 79 -24.11 9.34 14.12
CA SER A 79 -25.05 8.21 14.02
C SER A 79 -24.31 6.87 14.01
N ALA A 80 -24.72 5.96 14.92
CA ALA A 80 -24.24 4.58 14.94
C ALA A 80 -24.55 3.80 13.65
N GLN A 81 -25.59 4.23 12.92
CA GLN A 81 -26.05 3.60 11.69
C GLN A 81 -25.23 4.02 10.46
N ALA A 82 -24.42 5.08 10.58
CA ALA A 82 -23.62 5.64 9.49
C ALA A 82 -22.12 5.53 9.80
N ALA A 83 -21.66 4.32 10.09
CA ALA A 83 -20.27 4.04 10.38
C ALA A 83 -19.43 3.84 9.11
N ILE A 84 -18.19 4.34 9.13
CA ILE A 84 -17.17 4.16 8.09
C ILE A 84 -15.83 3.84 8.73
N MET A 85 -14.97 3.08 8.05
CA MET A 85 -13.57 2.95 8.47
C MET A 85 -12.83 4.22 8.02
N GLY A 86 -12.22 4.94 8.96
CA GLY A 86 -11.52 6.20 8.68
C GLY A 86 -10.03 6.03 8.41
N GLY A 87 -9.36 5.13 9.14
CA GLY A 87 -7.93 4.89 9.01
C GLY A 87 -7.47 3.65 9.77
N ARG A 88 -6.23 3.23 9.51
CA ARG A 88 -5.58 2.10 10.17
C ARG A 88 -4.28 2.56 10.82
N PHE A 89 -3.90 1.87 11.88
CA PHE A 89 -2.77 2.27 12.72
C PHE A 89 -1.88 1.08 13.01
N PHE A 90 -0.58 1.34 13.06
CA PHE A 90 0.38 0.40 13.61
C PHE A 90 0.13 0.21 15.11
N HIS A 91 0.48 -0.97 15.60
CA HIS A 91 0.39 -1.34 17.02
C HIS A 91 1.52 -2.31 17.36
N ASP A 92 1.64 -2.73 18.62
CA ASP A 92 2.78 -3.53 19.09
C ASP A 92 2.95 -4.88 18.35
N GLY A 93 1.87 -5.41 17.75
CA GLY A 93 1.90 -6.63 16.94
C GLY A 93 2.19 -6.40 15.44
N LEU A 94 2.01 -5.16 14.95
CA LEU A 94 2.22 -4.77 13.55
C LEU A 94 2.90 -3.39 13.52
N THR A 95 4.23 -3.40 13.40
CA THR A 95 5.06 -2.19 13.41
C THR A 95 5.25 -1.62 12.00
N PRO A 96 5.48 -0.30 11.86
CA PRO A 96 5.77 0.29 10.58
C PRO A 96 7.07 -0.27 9.99
N PRO A 97 7.19 -0.35 8.65
CA PRO A 97 8.47 -0.61 8.04
C PRO A 97 9.46 0.52 8.39
N SER A 98 10.72 0.17 8.61
CA SER A 98 11.77 1.17 8.86
C SER A 98 11.91 2.11 7.65
N VAL A 99 11.64 3.40 7.86
CA VAL A 99 11.67 4.45 6.84
C VAL A 99 12.15 5.75 7.48
N GLY A 100 13.15 6.39 6.87
CA GLY A 100 13.72 7.63 7.38
C GLY A 100 12.85 8.86 7.04
N PRO A 101 13.12 10.02 7.69
CA PRO A 101 12.48 11.27 7.32
C PRO A 101 12.75 11.62 5.85
N GLY A 102 11.68 11.92 5.10
CA GLY A 102 11.76 12.24 3.66
C GLY A 102 11.87 11.02 2.74
N GLU A 103 11.79 9.81 3.29
CA GLU A 103 11.78 8.56 2.52
C GLU A 103 10.36 8.00 2.40
N VAL A 104 10.13 7.15 1.39
CA VAL A 104 8.85 6.46 1.17
C VAL A 104 9.12 4.97 1.04
N LYS A 105 8.28 4.14 1.67
CA LYS A 105 8.36 2.69 1.55
C LYS A 105 6.97 2.06 1.55
N ILE A 106 6.70 1.24 0.53
CA ILE A 106 5.51 0.40 0.41
C ILE A 106 6.00 -1.04 0.35
N ILE A 107 5.46 -1.90 1.22
CA ILE A 107 5.84 -3.32 1.31
C ILE A 107 4.60 -4.20 1.26
N SER A 108 4.60 -5.24 0.43
CA SER A 108 3.56 -6.28 0.44
C SER A 108 3.76 -7.28 1.59
N SER A 109 2.75 -8.09 1.90
CA SER A 109 2.89 -9.18 2.88
C SER A 109 3.94 -10.24 2.49
N SER A 110 4.24 -10.38 1.20
CA SER A 110 5.32 -11.24 0.70
C SER A 110 6.71 -10.61 0.82
N GLY A 111 6.80 -9.31 1.12
CA GLY A 111 8.06 -8.57 1.24
C GLY A 111 8.55 -7.91 -0.05
N VAL A 112 7.70 -7.72 -1.06
CA VAL A 112 8.03 -6.93 -2.26
C VAL A 112 8.02 -5.45 -1.90
N ILE A 113 9.03 -4.71 -2.34
CA ILE A 113 9.28 -3.33 -1.90
C ILE A 113 9.26 -2.37 -3.09
N VAL A 114 8.57 -1.24 -2.89
CA VAL A 114 8.75 0.00 -3.64
C VAL A 114 9.23 1.06 -2.66
N SER A 115 10.41 1.64 -2.88
CA SER A 115 10.94 2.69 -1.99
C SER A 115 11.60 3.84 -2.71
N LEU A 116 11.43 5.03 -2.16
CA LEU A 116 12.15 6.26 -2.54
C LEU A 116 13.03 6.66 -1.37
N ASP A 117 14.33 6.78 -1.59
CA ASP A 117 15.24 7.30 -0.57
C ASP A 117 15.46 8.82 -0.73
N LYS A 118 15.99 9.43 0.32
CA LYS A 118 16.31 10.86 0.37
C LYS A 118 17.50 11.28 -0.53
N THR A 119 18.19 10.32 -1.13
CA THR A 119 19.31 10.56 -2.06
C THR A 119 18.84 10.59 -3.52
N GLY A 120 17.58 10.27 -3.78
CA GLY A 120 16.96 10.26 -5.11
C GLY A 120 16.87 8.88 -5.75
N THR A 121 17.16 7.80 -5.00
CA THR A 121 17.06 6.42 -5.51
C THR A 121 15.62 5.92 -5.42
N LEU A 122 15.11 5.40 -6.53
CA LEU A 122 13.94 4.53 -6.56
C LEU A 122 14.41 3.06 -6.58
N THR A 123 13.91 2.26 -5.63
CA THR A 123 14.15 0.82 -5.58
C THR A 123 12.85 0.06 -5.80
N LEU A 124 12.86 -0.85 -6.78
CA LEU A 124 11.86 -1.90 -6.97
C LEU A 124 12.54 -3.23 -6.64
N SER A 125 12.12 -3.89 -5.56
CA SER A 125 12.74 -5.13 -5.09
C SER A 125 11.70 -6.22 -4.91
N ALA A 126 11.86 -7.30 -5.67
CA ALA A 126 11.11 -8.55 -5.53
C ALA A 126 12.05 -9.69 -5.14
N LEU A 127 12.96 -9.46 -4.18
CA LEU A 127 13.92 -10.48 -3.73
C LEU A 127 13.31 -11.50 -2.76
N SER A 128 12.02 -11.39 -2.48
CA SER A 128 11.26 -12.22 -1.56
C SER A 128 10.22 -13.06 -2.30
N GLY A 129 9.89 -14.24 -1.77
CA GLY A 129 8.94 -15.16 -2.40
C GLY A 129 9.44 -15.69 -3.76
N ALA A 130 8.51 -15.85 -4.71
CA ALA A 130 8.83 -16.28 -6.08
C ALA A 130 9.64 -15.23 -6.88
N GLY A 131 9.60 -13.98 -6.42
CA GLY A 131 10.46 -12.89 -6.86
C GLY A 131 10.46 -12.60 -8.37
N GLU A 132 9.52 -11.79 -8.82
CA GLU A 132 9.43 -11.37 -10.23
C GLU A 132 9.09 -9.88 -10.33
N ILE A 133 9.71 -9.20 -11.30
CA ILE A 133 9.35 -7.84 -11.71
C ILE A 133 8.92 -7.93 -13.19
N ASP A 134 7.62 -7.87 -13.44
CA ASP A 134 7.05 -7.83 -14.79
C ASP A 134 6.87 -6.37 -15.24
N ILE A 135 7.36 -6.04 -16.45
CA ILE A 135 7.27 -4.72 -17.06
C ILE A 135 6.63 -4.87 -18.44
N ASN A 136 5.34 -4.54 -18.54
CA ASN A 136 4.58 -4.63 -19.79
C ASN A 136 4.37 -3.25 -20.43
N ALA A 137 4.65 -3.13 -21.73
CA ALA A 137 4.39 -1.91 -22.50
C ALA A 137 3.83 -2.26 -23.89
N LYS A 138 2.78 -1.56 -24.33
CA LYS A 138 2.18 -1.77 -25.66
C LYS A 138 3.09 -1.40 -26.84
N SER A 139 4.14 -0.61 -26.60
CA SER A 139 5.03 -0.11 -27.65
C SER A 139 6.48 -0.41 -27.31
N VAL A 140 7.13 0.41 -26.47
CA VAL A 140 8.56 0.29 -26.19
C VAL A 140 8.87 0.62 -24.73
N ILE A 141 9.80 -0.12 -24.16
CA ILE A 141 10.47 0.23 -22.89
C ILE A 141 11.74 0.99 -23.25
N LYS A 142 11.85 2.26 -22.83
CA LYS A 142 13.05 3.08 -23.06
C LYS A 142 13.84 3.18 -21.76
N ILE A 143 15.14 2.86 -21.83
CA ILE A 143 16.08 3.02 -20.72
C ILE A 143 17.12 4.05 -21.17
N THR A 144 17.26 5.13 -20.39
CA THR A 144 18.28 6.16 -20.61
C THR A 144 19.17 6.23 -19.39
N ALA A 145 20.33 5.60 -19.51
CA ALA A 145 21.36 5.54 -18.49
C ALA A 145 22.73 5.43 -19.19
N PRO A 146 23.83 5.81 -18.51
CA PRO A 146 25.18 5.58 -19.04
C PRO A 146 25.48 4.11 -19.32
N ASP A 147 24.84 3.18 -18.59
CA ASP A 147 24.98 1.74 -18.78
C ASP A 147 23.75 0.97 -18.25
N VAL A 148 23.61 -0.28 -18.67
CA VAL A 148 22.64 -1.25 -18.15
C VAL A 148 23.40 -2.50 -17.74
N GLN A 149 23.19 -2.95 -16.50
CA GLN A 149 23.83 -4.16 -15.98
C GLN A 149 22.84 -5.34 -15.92
N ILE A 150 23.28 -6.49 -16.40
CA ILE A 150 22.55 -7.77 -16.26
C ILE A 150 23.50 -8.77 -15.61
N GLN A 151 23.17 -9.24 -14.40
CA GLN A 151 24.03 -10.14 -13.62
C GLN A 151 25.48 -9.61 -13.44
N GLY A 152 25.62 -8.29 -13.32
CA GLY A 152 26.92 -7.61 -13.20
C GLY A 152 27.67 -7.40 -14.53
N ILE A 153 27.10 -7.81 -15.66
CA ILE A 153 27.67 -7.55 -16.99
C ILE A 153 27.17 -6.20 -17.50
N ASN A 154 28.11 -5.30 -17.79
CA ASN A 154 27.89 -3.98 -18.37
C ASN A 154 27.56 -4.07 -19.86
N PHE A 155 26.40 -3.57 -20.28
CA PHE A 155 26.04 -3.56 -21.69
C PHE A 155 26.98 -2.68 -22.53
N ALA A 156 27.40 -1.52 -21.98
CA ALA A 156 28.25 -0.56 -22.68
C ALA A 156 29.70 -1.02 -22.91
N SER A 157 30.20 -1.95 -22.10
CA SER A 157 31.63 -2.33 -22.10
C SER A 157 31.89 -3.84 -22.17
N HIS A 158 30.86 -4.68 -22.29
CA HIS A 158 31.07 -6.11 -22.47
C HIS A 158 31.80 -6.42 -23.79
N VAL A 159 32.59 -7.49 -23.76
CA VAL A 159 33.34 -8.00 -24.92
C VAL A 159 32.84 -9.38 -25.30
N HIS A 160 32.97 -9.73 -26.58
CA HIS A 160 32.66 -11.06 -27.09
C HIS A 160 33.94 -11.88 -27.26
N GLY A 161 33.97 -13.09 -26.71
CA GLY A 161 35.05 -14.06 -26.92
C GLY A 161 34.88 -14.85 -28.23
N GLY A 162 35.95 -15.53 -28.68
CA GLY A 162 35.89 -16.43 -29.85
C GLY A 162 35.81 -15.73 -31.21
N VAL A 163 36.13 -14.44 -31.26
CA VAL A 163 36.20 -13.67 -32.51
C VAL A 163 37.49 -14.01 -33.27
N LEU A 164 37.39 -14.38 -34.54
CA LEU A 164 38.55 -14.45 -35.44
C LEU A 164 38.90 -13.02 -35.88
N PRO A 165 40.13 -12.53 -35.60
CA PRO A 165 40.54 -11.21 -36.05
C PRO A 165 40.47 -11.12 -37.58
N GLY A 166 39.82 -10.06 -38.08
CA GLY A 166 39.66 -9.81 -39.51
C GLY A 166 39.13 -8.41 -39.76
N GLY A 167 39.18 -7.95 -41.02
CA GLY A 167 38.71 -6.61 -41.41
C GLY A 167 37.19 -6.49 -41.58
N GLY A 168 36.43 -7.56 -41.33
CA GLY A 168 34.97 -7.55 -41.45
C GLY A 168 34.30 -6.98 -40.21
N THR A 169 33.25 -6.19 -40.40
CA THR A 169 32.32 -5.85 -39.33
C THR A 169 31.26 -6.94 -39.21
N THR A 170 30.85 -7.26 -37.97
CA THR A 170 29.59 -7.98 -37.80
C THR A 170 28.46 -7.08 -38.30
N GLY A 171 27.47 -7.66 -38.98
CA GLY A 171 26.25 -6.91 -39.32
C GLY A 171 25.50 -6.47 -38.07
N ILE A 172 24.32 -5.88 -38.25
CA ILE A 172 23.43 -5.55 -37.13
C ILE A 172 23.27 -6.79 -36.25
N PRO A 173 23.55 -6.72 -34.93
CA PRO A 173 23.34 -7.82 -34.01
C PRO A 173 21.92 -8.35 -34.19
N LYS A 174 21.78 -9.62 -34.57
CA LYS A 174 20.47 -10.27 -34.57
C LYS A 174 20.06 -10.43 -33.11
N GLY A 175 18.98 -9.78 -32.71
CA GLY A 175 18.39 -9.98 -31.40
C GLY A 175 18.04 -11.46 -31.17
N PRO A 176 17.84 -11.89 -29.91
CA PRO A 176 17.39 -13.24 -29.63
C PRO A 176 16.09 -13.55 -30.39
N ALA A 177 16.05 -14.75 -30.99
CA ALA A 177 14.86 -15.30 -31.66
C ALA A 177 13.77 -15.66 -30.67
#